data_AF-R7US96-F1
#
_entry.id   AF-R7US96-F1
#
_cell.length_a   1.000
_cell.length_b   1.000
_cell.length_c   1.000
_cell.angle_alpha   90.00
_cell.angle_beta   90.00
_cell.angle_gamma   90.00
#
_symmetry.space_group_name_H-M   'P 1'
#
loop_
_entity.id
_entity.type
_entity.pdbx_description
1 polymer ?
#
loop_
_entity_poly.entity_id
_entity_poly.type
_entity_poly.pdbx_seq_one_letter_code
_entity_poly.pdbx_strand_id
1 'polypeptide(L)'
;VLAYFTSNQWTFASENITTFAKSLCSEDKMCFNFDITSVNWEEYIVHYCQGIKTYPLKDPMVNVKQARKNQQRSVRDVILLRYHISLS
;
A
#
# COMPACT_ATOMS: atom_id res chain seq x y z
N VAL A 1 -16.46 0.18 4.78
CA VAL A 1 -16.08 0.27 3.36
C VAL A 1 -14.73 -0.40 3.09
N LEU A 2 -13.63 -0.02 3.75
CA LEU A 2 -12.29 -0.57 3.46
C LEU A 2 -12.18 -2.10 3.64
N ALA A 3 -12.75 -2.65 4.71
CA ALA A 3 -12.68 -4.08 5.02
C ALA A 3 -13.18 -4.99 3.88
N TYR A 4 -14.19 -4.55 3.12
CA TYR A 4 -14.71 -5.31 1.99
C TYR A 4 -13.68 -5.43 0.84
N PHE A 5 -12.87 -4.41 0.62
CA PHE A 5 -11.85 -4.43 -0.43
C PHE A 5 -10.58 -5.14 0.01
N THR A 6 -10.25 -5.09 1.31
CA THR A 6 -9.00 -5.63 1.85
C THR A 6 -9.10 -7.07 2.37
N SER A 7 -10.31 -7.56 2.68
CA SER A 7 -10.51 -8.89 3.30
C SER A 7 -11.05 -9.95 2.34
N ASN A 8 -11.38 -9.55 1.10
CA ASN A 8 -11.83 -10.48 0.07
C ASN A 8 -10.67 -10.87 -0.85
N GLN A 9 -10.70 -12.12 -1.32
CA GLN A 9 -9.81 -12.58 -2.38
C GLN A 9 -10.39 -12.12 -3.72
N TRP A 10 -9.55 -11.54 -4.55
CA TRP A 10 -9.94 -11.02 -5.86
C TRP A 10 -9.19 -11.80 -6.94
N THR A 11 -9.93 -12.49 -7.78
CA THR A 11 -9.37 -13.13 -8.98
C THR A 11 -9.46 -12.13 -10.12
N PHE A 12 -8.31 -11.61 -10.56
CA PHE A 12 -8.24 -10.74 -11.73
C PHE A 12 -7.93 -11.60 -12.97
N ALA A 13 -8.80 -11.53 -13.99
CA ALA A 13 -8.55 -12.19 -15.25
C ALA A 13 -7.39 -11.48 -15.98
N SER A 14 -6.31 -12.20 -16.25
CA SER A 14 -5.10 -11.65 -16.90
C SER A 14 -4.83 -12.22 -18.30
N GLU A 15 -5.78 -12.95 -18.89
CA GLU A 15 -5.58 -13.69 -20.15
C GLU A 15 -5.11 -12.80 -21.31
N ASN A 16 -5.64 -11.58 -21.42
CA ASN A 16 -5.23 -10.62 -22.45
C ASN A 16 -3.77 -10.19 -22.27
N ILE A 17 -3.34 -9.94 -21.03
CA ILE A 17 -1.96 -9.54 -20.71
C ILE A 17 -1.01 -10.69 -21.00
N THR A 18 -1.37 -11.92 -20.62
CA THR A 18 -0.57 -13.12 -20.89
C THR A 18 -0.45 -13.39 -22.39
N THR A 19 -1.54 -13.21 -23.16
CA THR A 19 -1.55 -13.41 -24.61
C THR A 19 -0.72 -12.36 -25.32
N PHE A 20 -0.88 -11.09 -24.92
CA PHE A 20 -0.06 -9.99 -25.42
C PHE A 20 1.42 -10.19 -25.11
N ALA A 21 1.77 -10.53 -23.88
CA ALA A 21 3.15 -10.81 -23.48
C ALA A 21 3.77 -11.96 -24.28
N LYS A 22 3.00 -13.02 -24.60
CA LYS A 22 3.49 -14.11 -25.47
C LYS A 22 3.80 -13.64 -26.89
N SER A 23 3.01 -12.71 -27.42
CA SER A 23 3.15 -12.17 -28.78
C SER A 23 4.34 -11.24 -29.00
N LEU A 24 4.94 -10.70 -27.92
CA LEU A 24 6.11 -9.82 -28.00
C LEU A 24 7.38 -10.58 -28.41
N CYS A 25 8.26 -9.90 -29.16
CA CYS A 25 9.59 -10.41 -29.47
C CYS A 25 10.47 -10.46 -28.21
N SER A 26 11.59 -11.17 -28.31
CA SER A 26 12.52 -11.35 -27.20
C SER A 26 13.12 -10.03 -26.72
N GLU A 27 13.35 -9.10 -27.64
CA GLU A 27 13.89 -7.77 -27.39
C GLU A 27 12.91 -6.91 -26.56
N ASP A 28 11.64 -6.87 -26.94
CA ASP A 28 10.61 -6.10 -26.23
C ASP A 28 10.34 -6.66 -24.83
N LYS A 29 10.42 -7.99 -24.67
CA LYS A 29 10.33 -8.66 -23.36
C LYS A 29 11.49 -8.29 -22.44
N MET A 30 12.67 -8.00 -22.99
CA MET A 30 13.80 -7.51 -22.19
C MET A 30 13.65 -6.04 -21.81
N CYS A 31 13.08 -5.23 -22.71
CA CYS A 31 12.81 -3.81 -22.42
C CYS A 31 11.70 -3.62 -21.39
N PHE A 32 10.71 -4.52 -21.34
CA PHE A 32 9.58 -4.41 -20.42
C PHE A 32 9.27 -5.76 -19.76
N ASN A 33 9.52 -5.81 -18.44
CA ASN A 33 9.22 -7.00 -17.66
C ASN A 33 7.72 -7.03 -17.28
N PHE A 34 6.98 -7.94 -17.91
CA PHE A 34 5.55 -8.15 -17.64
C PHE A 34 5.28 -9.14 -16.50
N ASP A 35 6.31 -9.77 -15.94
CA ASP A 35 6.18 -10.73 -14.84
C ASP A 35 6.12 -10.01 -13.50
N ILE A 36 4.91 -9.90 -12.95
CA ILE A 36 4.68 -9.25 -11.66
C ILE A 36 5.25 -10.04 -10.48
N THR A 37 5.55 -11.33 -10.66
CA THR A 37 6.15 -12.17 -9.61
C THR A 37 7.63 -11.84 -9.38
N SER A 38 8.29 -11.22 -10.36
CA SER A 38 9.68 -10.79 -10.28
C SER A 38 9.88 -9.51 -9.46
N VAL A 39 8.79 -8.84 -9.06
CA VAL A 39 8.85 -7.58 -8.30
C VAL A 39 9.26 -7.87 -6.85
N ASN A 40 10.26 -7.14 -6.35
CA ASN A 40 10.52 -7.08 -4.91
C ASN A 40 9.43 -6.25 -4.22
N TRP A 41 8.39 -6.94 -3.75
CA TRP A 41 7.21 -6.31 -3.15
C TRP A 41 7.52 -5.47 -1.91
N GLU A 42 8.49 -5.88 -1.10
CA GLU A 42 8.85 -5.14 0.11
C GLU A 42 9.37 -3.74 -0.24
N GLU A 43 10.32 -3.68 -1.16
CA GLU A 43 10.90 -2.42 -1.63
C GLU A 43 9.87 -1.58 -2.41
N TYR A 44 9.09 -2.22 -3.28
CA TYR A 44 8.06 -1.55 -4.07
C TYR A 44 7.03 -0.84 -3.19
N ILE A 45 6.50 -1.53 -2.17
CA ILE A 45 5.49 -0.95 -1.28
C ILE A 45 6.06 0.24 -0.50
N VAL A 46 7.33 0.16 -0.08
CA VAL A 46 8.00 1.28 0.60
C VAL A 46 8.08 2.50 -0.30
N HIS A 47 8.60 2.34 -1.53
CA HIS A 47 8.71 3.44 -2.48
C HIS A 47 7.35 3.99 -2.91
N TYR A 48 6.36 3.12 -3.11
CA TYR A 48 4.99 3.51 -3.41
C TYR A 48 4.39 4.39 -2.30
N CYS A 49 4.52 3.96 -1.03
CA CYS A 49 4.04 4.72 0.11
C CYS A 49 4.76 6.07 0.26
N GLN A 50 6.07 6.12 -0.01
CA GLN A 50 6.83 7.38 0.00
C GLN A 50 6.39 8.31 -1.12
N GLY A 51 6.16 7.79 -2.32
CA GLY A 51 5.65 8.53 -3.48
C GLY A 51 4.30 9.16 -3.18
N ILE A 52 3.35 8.41 -2.63
CA ILE A 52 2.03 8.94 -2.25
C ILE A 52 2.16 10.10 -1.24
N LYS A 53 3.02 9.94 -0.24
CA LYS A 53 3.25 10.97 0.78
C LYS A 53 3.84 12.24 0.17
N THR A 54 4.80 12.09 -0.74
CA THR A 54 5.55 13.22 -1.29
C THR A 54 4.76 14.00 -2.33
N TYR A 55 4.05 13.30 -3.22
CA TYR A 55 3.42 13.92 -4.39
C TYR A 55 1.94 14.28 -4.17
N PRO A 56 0.99 13.33 -4.05
CA PRO A 56 -0.40 13.66 -3.79
C PRO A 56 -0.63 14.37 -2.45
N LEU A 57 0.01 13.91 -1.38
CA LEU A 57 -0.25 14.42 -0.03
C LEU A 57 0.59 15.65 0.31
N LYS A 58 1.65 15.94 -0.47
CA LYS A 58 2.63 17.01 -0.22
C LYS A 58 3.11 17.04 1.25
N ASP A 59 3.18 15.88 1.89
CA ASP A 59 3.57 15.75 3.29
C ASP A 59 5.10 15.81 3.35
N PRO A 60 5.70 16.84 3.99
CA PRO A 60 7.13 16.86 4.18
C PRO A 60 7.51 15.68 5.07
N MET A 61 8.22 14.70 4.49
CA MET A 61 8.76 13.49 5.13
C MET A 61 9.53 13.73 6.46
N VAL A 62 9.76 14.99 6.80
CA VAL A 62 10.44 15.50 7.97
C VAL A 62 9.75 15.12 9.30
N ASN A 63 8.44 14.87 9.31
CA ASN A 63 7.70 14.78 10.56
C ASN A 63 7.22 13.37 10.98
N VAL A 64 8.00 12.33 10.67
CA VAL A 64 7.76 10.97 11.20
C VAL A 64 7.61 10.98 12.73
N LYS A 65 8.36 11.84 13.43
CA LYS A 65 8.25 12.01 14.90
C LYS A 65 6.91 12.61 15.32
N GLN A 66 6.39 13.59 14.58
CA GLN A 66 5.10 14.21 14.86
C GLN A 66 3.94 13.27 14.53
N ALA A 67 4.02 12.57 13.39
CA ALA A 67 3.04 11.55 13.00
C ALA A 67 2.97 10.42 14.04
N ARG A 68 4.12 9.93 14.52
CA ARG A 68 4.18 8.93 15.60
C ARG A 68 3.60 9.47 16.91
N LYS A 69 3.89 10.73 17.29
CA LYS A 69 3.29 11.36 18.48
C LYS A 69 1.77 11.47 18.36
N ASN A 70 1.25 11.87 17.20
CA ASN A 70 -0.18 11.99 16.97
C ASN A 70 -0.87 10.62 17.00
N GLN A 71 -0.25 9.58 16.44
CA GLN A 71 -0.77 8.22 16.49
C GLN A 71 -0.77 7.67 17.93
N GLN A 72 0.30 7.89 18.70
CA GLN A 72 0.36 7.49 20.12
C GLN A 72 -0.68 8.20 20.98
N ARG A 73 -0.96 9.50 20.70
CA ARG A 73 -2.04 10.26 21.37
C ARG A 73 -3.40 9.64 21.08
N SER A 74 -3.72 9.41 19.81
CA SER A 74 -4.98 8.80 19.40
C SER A 74 -5.23 7.43 20.05
N VAL A 75 -4.20 6.57 20.13
CA VAL A 75 -4.31 5.27 20.81
C VAL A 75 -4.55 5.45 22.32
N ARG A 76 -3.87 6.39 22.97
CA ARG A 76 -4.08 6.72 24.39
C ARG A 76 -5.50 7.19 24.65
N ASP A 77 -6.01 8.09 23.82
CA ASP A 77 -7.36 8.65 23.99
C ASP A 77 -8.43 7.56 23.85
N VAL A 78 -8.27 6.64 22.90
CA VAL A 78 -9.17 5.47 22.75
C VAL A 78 -9.12 4.56 23.99
N ILE A 79 -7.93 4.30 24.55
CA ILE A 79 -7.78 3.49 25.76
C ILE A 79 -8.46 4.16 26.96
N LEU A 80 -8.27 5.48 27.13
CA LEU A 80 -8.86 6.26 28.22
C LEU A 80 -10.39 6.32 28.12
N LEU A 81 -10.93 6.53 26.91
CA LEU A 81 -12.38 6.50 26.69
C LEU A 81 -12.96 5.11 27.00
N ARG A 82 -12.26 4.03 26.63
CA ARG A 82 -12.69 2.66 26.93
C ARG A 82 -12.70 2.38 28.43
N TYR A 83 -11.71 2.90 29.16
CA TYR A 83 -11.63 2.78 30.61
C TYR A 83 -12.76 3.55 31.30
N HIS A 84 -13.07 4.76 30.84
CA HIS A 84 -14.16 5.57 31.38
C HIS A 84 -15.54 4.94 31.16
N ILE A 85 -15.78 4.34 29.99
CA ILE A 85 -17.03 3.61 29.69
C ILE A 85 -17.15 2.34 30.55
N SER A 86 -16.04 1.68 30.89
CA SER A 86 -16.05 0.45 31.69
C SER A 86 -16.27 0.67 33.19
N LEU A 87 -16.14 1.92 33.67
CA LEU A 87 -16.30 2.31 35.08
C LEU A 87 -17.60 3.07 35.35
N SER A 88 -18.41 3.34 34.30
CA SER A 88 -19.73 3.97 34.37
C SER A 88 -20.81 2.90 34.22
#